data_AF-A0A3N0BTV0-F1
#
_entry.id   AF-A0A3N0BTV0-F1
#
_cell.length_a   1.000
_cell.length_b   1.000
_cell.length_c   1.000
_cell.angle_alpha   90.00
_cell.angle_beta   90.00
_cell.angle_gamma   90.00
#
_symmetry.space_group_name_H-M   'P 1'
#
loop_
_entity.id
_entity.type
_entity.pdbx_description
1 polymer ?
#
loop_
_entity_poly.entity_id
_entity_poly.type
_entity_poly.pdbx_seq_one_letter_code
_entity_poly.pdbx_strand_id
1 'polypeptide(L)'
;MNFKRILLIGHTLLPLFTSVAAQQKTDYKFDFGPGKVAKNYIQILPKTSFSRNDTYGFDFDSKVEGFDRGGKNLLTADLVRSDKPFYFSVAVPEGNYRVSVTLGDSRQSVHTTIKAESRRLVLEDVRTKPGVFTTKTFMVNVKNRNISTGSIVSLKPRELNKLDWDDKLTLEFDHQTALAAIEITKVEDQITIFLAGNSTVVNQEDEPWASWGQMIPRFFKPGVAIANHAESGLTLGSSIASRRLEKVLSIAKPGDYLFIEFGHNDQKDKGAGDGAYKSYTDRLKTFISEFRKKGGIPVIVTSTSRRSFDANGKTQNTLGDFPDAARKVAAAENVPLIDLNVMTAQLYDALGEENSKKAFVHYPANSYPGQDKALADNTHFNPYGAYEIAKCVVMGIEAQKLGISKFIVDDFPAFNPSKPDDPMMWKWPESPRNSIVKPDGN
;
A
#
# COMPACT_ATOMS: atom_id res chain seq x y z
N MET A 1 -13.02 -60.09 64.74
CA MET A 1 -13.72 -59.88 63.45
C MET A 1 -13.75 -58.39 63.19
N ASN A 2 -12.93 -57.88 62.26
CA ASN A 2 -12.85 -56.45 61.95
C ASN A 2 -12.97 -56.25 60.43
N PHE A 3 -14.00 -55.50 60.05
CA PHE A 3 -14.34 -55.10 58.68
C PHE A 3 -13.28 -54.17 58.09
N LYS A 4 -12.79 -54.46 56.87
CA LYS A 4 -12.04 -53.51 56.05
C LYS A 4 -12.98 -52.83 55.06
N ARG A 5 -13.03 -51.50 55.12
CA ARG A 5 -13.74 -50.59 54.19
C ARG A 5 -13.10 -50.66 52.80
N ILE A 6 -13.93 -50.78 51.76
CA ILE A 6 -13.55 -50.59 50.36
C ILE A 6 -13.81 -49.13 50.00
N LEU A 7 -12.76 -48.42 49.55
CA LEU A 7 -12.83 -47.04 49.07
C LEU A 7 -13.06 -47.09 47.55
N LEU A 8 -14.22 -46.62 47.08
CA LEU A 8 -14.54 -46.46 45.66
C LEU A 8 -14.02 -45.09 45.20
N ILE A 9 -12.99 -45.07 44.34
CA ILE A 9 -12.49 -43.83 43.70
C ILE A 9 -13.22 -43.67 42.36
N GLY A 10 -14.26 -42.84 42.36
CA GLY A 10 -14.96 -42.42 41.14
C GLY A 10 -14.07 -41.48 40.31
N HIS A 11 -13.79 -41.87 39.06
CA HIS A 11 -13.10 -41.03 38.10
C HIS A 11 -14.13 -40.12 37.40
N THR A 12 -14.18 -38.85 37.78
CA THR A 12 -14.91 -37.81 37.05
C THR A 12 -14.15 -37.48 35.76
N LEU A 13 -14.63 -37.98 34.61
CA LEU A 13 -14.20 -37.48 33.29
C LEU A 13 -14.74 -36.06 33.10
N LEU A 14 -13.85 -35.06 33.09
CA LEU A 14 -14.16 -33.75 32.52
C LEU A 14 -14.19 -33.86 30.99
N PRO A 15 -15.23 -33.38 30.30
CA PRO A 15 -15.22 -33.30 28.85
C PRO A 15 -14.25 -32.18 28.41
N LEU A 16 -13.20 -32.58 27.68
CA LEU A 16 -12.36 -31.67 26.91
C LEU A 16 -13.22 -31.05 25.80
N PHE A 17 -13.69 -29.82 26.01
CA PHE A 17 -14.21 -28.99 24.93
C PHE A 17 -13.03 -28.61 24.03
N THR A 18 -12.86 -29.36 22.93
CA THR A 18 -12.02 -28.90 21.83
C THR A 18 -12.80 -27.81 21.09
N SER A 19 -12.42 -26.56 21.32
CA SER A 19 -12.88 -25.46 20.49
C SER A 19 -12.28 -25.63 19.10
N VAL A 20 -13.07 -26.21 18.19
CA VAL A 20 -12.75 -26.17 16.76
C VAL A 20 -12.92 -24.70 16.35
N ALA A 21 -11.83 -23.93 16.36
CA ALA A 21 -11.81 -22.61 15.78
C ALA A 21 -12.20 -22.76 14.30
N ALA A 22 -13.36 -22.23 13.91
CA ALA A 22 -13.78 -22.24 12.52
C ALA A 22 -12.71 -21.53 11.69
N GLN A 23 -12.14 -22.23 10.71
CA GLN A 23 -11.14 -21.66 9.82
C GLN A 23 -11.80 -20.50 9.05
N GLN A 24 -11.31 -19.27 9.27
CA GLN A 24 -11.84 -18.09 8.60
C GLN A 24 -11.75 -18.29 7.09
N LYS A 25 -12.86 -18.07 6.38
CA LYS A 25 -12.90 -18.16 4.91
C LYS A 25 -11.96 -17.10 4.32
N THR A 26 -11.11 -17.52 3.39
CA THR A 26 -10.10 -16.64 2.78
C THR A 26 -10.36 -16.33 1.31
N ASP A 27 -11.22 -17.12 0.67
CA ASP A 27 -11.43 -17.08 -0.77
C ASP A 27 -12.89 -16.76 -1.07
N TYR A 28 -13.10 -15.77 -1.94
CA TYR A 28 -14.42 -15.25 -2.27
C TYR A 28 -14.56 -15.05 -3.78
N LYS A 29 -15.78 -15.29 -4.27
CA LYS A 29 -16.19 -14.99 -5.64
C LYS A 29 -17.51 -14.26 -5.56
N PHE A 30 -17.54 -13.02 -6.01
CA PHE A 30 -18.67 -12.11 -5.91
C PHE A 30 -19.19 -11.77 -7.30
N ASP A 31 -20.49 -11.91 -7.48
CA ASP A 31 -21.23 -11.58 -8.70
C ASP A 31 -22.12 -10.38 -8.36
N PHE A 32 -21.86 -9.26 -9.02
CA PHE A 32 -22.45 -7.97 -8.67
C PHE A 32 -23.64 -7.69 -9.57
N GLY A 33 -24.80 -7.46 -8.96
CA GLY A 33 -26.01 -7.10 -9.70
C GLY A 33 -27.24 -7.90 -9.28
N PRO A 34 -28.43 -7.48 -9.77
CA PRO A 34 -29.72 -8.05 -9.40
C PRO A 34 -30.12 -9.28 -10.23
N GLY A 35 -29.32 -9.69 -11.21
CA GLY A 35 -29.60 -10.75 -12.15
C GLY A 35 -29.40 -12.16 -11.56
N LYS A 36 -29.35 -13.14 -12.46
CA LYS A 36 -29.14 -14.54 -12.06
C LYS A 36 -27.66 -14.80 -11.78
N VAL A 37 -27.38 -15.15 -10.53
CA VAL A 37 -26.04 -15.43 -10.01
C VAL A 37 -25.33 -16.56 -10.77
N ALA A 38 -24.08 -16.32 -11.15
CA ALA A 38 -23.17 -17.31 -11.69
C ALA A 38 -22.89 -18.44 -10.66
N LYS A 39 -22.68 -19.66 -11.16
CA LYS A 39 -22.44 -20.83 -10.30
C LYS A 39 -21.19 -20.61 -9.42
N ASN A 40 -21.32 -20.87 -8.12
CA ASN A 40 -20.29 -20.71 -7.08
C ASN A 40 -19.91 -19.26 -6.76
N TYR A 41 -20.70 -18.28 -7.19
CA TYR A 41 -20.55 -16.88 -6.80
C TYR A 41 -21.57 -16.49 -5.73
N ILE A 42 -21.20 -15.49 -4.94
CA ILE A 42 -22.05 -14.82 -3.95
C ILE A 42 -22.62 -13.57 -4.61
N GLN A 43 -23.95 -13.42 -4.57
CA GLN A 43 -24.59 -12.23 -5.10
C GLN A 43 -24.32 -11.01 -4.23
N ILE A 44 -23.93 -9.91 -4.86
CA ILE A 44 -23.80 -8.60 -4.23
C ILE A 44 -24.82 -7.65 -4.85
N LEU A 45 -25.81 -7.25 -4.05
CA LEU A 45 -26.84 -6.29 -4.42
C LEU A 45 -26.42 -4.89 -3.97
N PRO A 46 -26.97 -3.81 -4.58
CA PRO A 46 -26.66 -2.43 -4.17
C PRO A 46 -26.86 -2.12 -2.67
N LYS A 47 -27.69 -2.90 -1.98
CA LYS A 47 -27.97 -2.75 -0.54
C LYS A 47 -27.11 -3.65 0.36
N THR A 48 -26.25 -4.49 -0.22
CA THR A 48 -25.34 -5.36 0.55
C THR A 48 -24.28 -4.48 1.20
N SER A 49 -24.48 -4.11 2.47
CA SER A 49 -23.56 -3.28 3.24
C SER A 49 -22.55 -4.13 3.99
N PHE A 50 -21.31 -3.67 4.09
CA PHE A 50 -20.33 -4.26 4.97
C PHE A 50 -20.73 -4.01 6.43
N SER A 51 -20.70 -5.07 7.22
CA SER A 51 -20.67 -4.99 8.67
C SER A 51 -19.69 -6.06 9.20
N ARG A 52 -19.21 -5.91 10.44
CA ARG A 52 -18.36 -6.94 11.05
C ARG A 52 -19.04 -8.31 11.15
N ASN A 53 -20.37 -8.37 11.04
CA ASN A 53 -21.12 -9.63 11.03
C ASN A 53 -21.30 -10.19 9.61
N ASP A 54 -21.47 -9.33 8.61
CA ASP A 54 -21.79 -9.75 7.23
C ASP A 54 -20.54 -10.13 6.41
N THR A 55 -19.35 -9.91 6.96
CA THR A 55 -18.02 -10.27 6.41
C THR A 55 -17.66 -9.67 5.05
N TYR A 56 -18.60 -9.12 4.29
CA TYR A 56 -18.35 -8.42 3.02
C TYR A 56 -19.50 -7.46 2.69
N GLY A 57 -19.23 -6.48 1.84
CA GLY A 57 -20.25 -5.58 1.32
C GLY A 57 -19.72 -4.19 0.95
N PHE A 58 -20.61 -3.32 0.49
CA PHE A 58 -20.32 -1.92 0.26
C PHE A 58 -20.07 -1.21 1.60
N ASP A 59 -18.99 -0.45 1.68
CA ASP A 59 -18.51 0.19 2.92
C ASP A 59 -18.54 1.73 2.77
N PHE A 60 -18.33 2.48 3.86
CA PHE A 60 -18.24 3.95 3.85
C PHE A 60 -19.39 4.67 3.13
N ASP A 61 -20.63 4.21 3.38
CA ASP A 61 -21.87 4.77 2.81
C ASP A 61 -21.97 4.79 1.27
N SER A 62 -21.12 3.99 0.61
CA SER A 62 -21.07 3.79 -0.84
C SER A 62 -22.44 3.64 -1.48
N LYS A 63 -22.66 4.39 -2.56
CA LYS A 63 -23.91 4.36 -3.34
C LYS A 63 -23.61 3.85 -4.75
N VAL A 64 -24.28 2.75 -5.09
CA VAL A 64 -24.22 2.11 -6.40
C VAL A 64 -25.63 1.76 -6.86
N GLU A 65 -25.79 1.57 -8.17
CA GLU A 65 -27.03 1.11 -8.80
C GLU A 65 -26.80 -0.26 -9.44
N GLY A 66 -27.78 -1.16 -9.30
CA GLY A 66 -27.72 -2.51 -9.84
C GLY A 66 -28.46 -2.60 -11.18
N PHE A 67 -27.86 -3.26 -12.16
CA PHE A 67 -28.42 -3.40 -13.49
C PHE A 67 -28.37 -4.84 -13.97
N ASP A 68 -29.54 -5.42 -14.26
CA ASP A 68 -29.63 -6.64 -15.08
C ASP A 68 -29.65 -6.24 -16.55
N ARG A 69 -28.62 -6.64 -17.28
CA ARG A 69 -28.47 -6.44 -18.72
C ARG A 69 -28.91 -7.66 -19.54
N GLY A 70 -29.17 -8.80 -18.88
CA GLY A 70 -29.39 -10.08 -19.50
C GLY A 70 -28.16 -10.60 -20.25
N GLY A 71 -28.19 -11.86 -20.66
CA GLY A 71 -27.12 -12.45 -21.45
C GLY A 71 -26.92 -13.94 -21.17
N LYS A 72 -26.12 -14.59 -22.00
CA LYS A 72 -25.77 -16.02 -21.82
C LYS A 72 -24.68 -16.23 -20.77
N ASN A 73 -23.73 -15.29 -20.67
CA ASN A 73 -22.69 -15.33 -19.64
C ASN A 73 -23.18 -14.59 -18.40
N LEU A 74 -23.57 -15.35 -17.37
CA LEU A 74 -24.15 -14.82 -16.14
C LEU A 74 -23.24 -13.78 -15.46
N LEU A 75 -21.92 -14.02 -15.42
CA LEU A 75 -20.96 -13.13 -14.75
C LEU A 75 -20.79 -11.75 -15.40
N THR A 76 -21.38 -11.54 -16.57
CA THR A 76 -21.39 -10.26 -17.30
C THR A 76 -22.81 -9.87 -17.72
N ALA A 77 -23.82 -10.61 -17.25
CA ALA A 77 -25.22 -10.36 -17.56
C ALA A 77 -25.78 -9.26 -16.66
N ASP A 78 -25.17 -9.03 -15.50
CA ASP A 78 -25.49 -7.96 -14.58
C ASP A 78 -24.23 -7.33 -13.97
N LEU A 79 -24.43 -6.18 -13.34
CA LEU A 79 -23.38 -5.36 -12.74
C LEU A 79 -23.95 -4.42 -11.68
N VAL A 80 -23.05 -3.86 -10.87
CA VAL A 80 -23.29 -2.59 -10.17
C VAL A 80 -22.53 -1.46 -10.83
N ARG A 81 -23.05 -0.23 -10.73
CA ARG A 81 -22.41 0.95 -11.30
C ARG A 81 -22.51 2.15 -10.37
N SER A 82 -21.51 3.03 -10.43
CA SER A 82 -21.59 4.40 -9.90
C SER A 82 -20.80 5.35 -10.78
N ASP A 83 -21.17 6.63 -10.77
CA ASP A 83 -20.40 7.76 -11.32
C ASP A 83 -19.60 8.51 -10.24
N LYS A 84 -19.70 8.06 -8.98
CA LYS A 84 -18.98 8.56 -7.81
C LYS A 84 -18.10 7.46 -7.22
N PRO A 85 -17.07 7.82 -6.45
CA PRO A 85 -16.26 6.84 -5.74
C PRO A 85 -17.11 5.96 -4.82
N PHE A 86 -16.81 4.67 -4.79
CA PHE A 86 -17.42 3.72 -3.86
C PHE A 86 -16.43 2.66 -3.40
N TYR A 87 -16.75 2.02 -2.28
CA TYR A 87 -15.90 1.08 -1.57
C TYR A 87 -16.58 -0.26 -1.42
N PHE A 88 -15.80 -1.32 -1.57
CA PHE A 88 -16.22 -2.68 -1.24
C PHE A 88 -15.18 -3.31 -0.31
N SER A 89 -15.66 -3.84 0.81
CA SER A 89 -14.83 -4.43 1.86
C SER A 89 -15.13 -5.91 2.03
N VAL A 90 -14.11 -6.69 2.38
CA VAL A 90 -14.21 -8.13 2.69
C VAL A 90 -13.32 -8.43 3.90
N ALA A 91 -13.90 -8.91 4.99
CA ALA A 91 -13.19 -9.38 6.16
C ALA A 91 -12.36 -10.62 5.79
N VAL A 92 -11.04 -10.45 5.79
CA VAL A 92 -10.08 -11.50 5.46
C VAL A 92 -8.90 -11.38 6.42
N PRO A 93 -8.25 -12.49 6.80
CA PRO A 93 -7.08 -12.43 7.66
C PRO A 93 -5.89 -11.75 6.97
N GLU A 94 -4.85 -11.44 7.74
CA GLU A 94 -3.58 -11.00 7.17
C GLU A 94 -3.05 -11.98 6.11
N GLY A 95 -2.49 -11.43 5.03
CA GLY A 95 -1.86 -12.19 3.96
C GLY A 95 -1.81 -11.46 2.62
N ASN A 96 -1.29 -12.15 1.62
CA ASN A 96 -1.34 -11.68 0.23
C ASN A 96 -2.57 -12.26 -0.46
N TYR A 97 -3.23 -11.42 -1.24
CA TYR A 97 -4.45 -11.75 -1.97
C TYR A 97 -4.26 -11.45 -3.44
N ARG A 98 -4.54 -12.44 -4.27
CA ARG A 98 -4.76 -12.24 -5.70
C ARG A 98 -6.21 -11.80 -5.88
N VAL A 99 -6.39 -10.61 -6.43
CA VAL A 99 -7.71 -10.01 -6.66
C VAL A 99 -7.91 -9.87 -8.16
N SER A 100 -8.99 -10.44 -8.69
CA SER A 100 -9.42 -10.25 -10.08
C SER A 100 -10.75 -9.52 -10.11
N VAL A 101 -10.82 -8.43 -10.87
CA VAL A 101 -12.03 -7.61 -11.03
C VAL A 101 -12.48 -7.66 -12.48
N THR A 102 -13.77 -7.89 -12.72
CA THR A 102 -14.39 -7.87 -14.05
C THR A 102 -15.16 -6.59 -14.22
N LEU A 103 -14.73 -5.76 -15.18
CA LEU A 103 -15.22 -4.41 -15.44
C LEU A 103 -15.81 -4.31 -16.84
N GLY A 104 -16.92 -3.61 -16.98
CA GLY A 104 -17.58 -3.37 -18.26
C GLY A 104 -19.09 -3.18 -18.14
N ASP A 105 -19.72 -2.70 -19.21
CA ASP A 105 -21.17 -2.65 -19.35
C ASP A 105 -21.52 -2.93 -20.82
N SER A 106 -22.56 -3.74 -21.04
CA SER A 106 -23.01 -4.07 -22.39
C SER A 106 -23.59 -2.88 -23.16
N ARG A 107 -23.99 -1.81 -22.46
CA ARG A 107 -24.70 -0.65 -23.05
C ARG A 107 -23.88 0.62 -23.15
N GLN A 108 -22.76 0.75 -22.44
CA GLN A 108 -22.04 2.02 -22.32
C GLN A 108 -20.55 1.82 -22.03
N SER A 109 -19.76 2.86 -22.29
CA SER A 109 -18.34 2.87 -21.93
C SER A 109 -18.15 3.02 -20.43
N VAL A 110 -17.05 2.45 -19.94
CA VAL A 110 -16.64 2.47 -18.53
C VAL A 110 -15.25 3.08 -18.45
N HIS A 111 -14.99 3.82 -17.38
CA HIS A 111 -13.65 4.31 -17.00
C HIS A 111 -13.52 4.09 -15.50
N THR A 112 -12.48 3.35 -15.10
CA THR A 112 -12.29 2.87 -13.73
C THR A 112 -10.83 3.00 -13.32
N THR A 113 -10.62 3.56 -12.14
CA THR A 113 -9.37 3.48 -11.38
C THR A 113 -9.69 2.77 -10.08
N ILE A 114 -8.77 1.91 -9.62
CA ILE A 114 -8.96 1.14 -8.38
C ILE A 114 -7.78 1.38 -7.46
N LYS A 115 -8.10 1.69 -6.21
CA LYS A 115 -7.15 1.78 -5.11
C LYS A 115 -7.50 0.73 -4.06
N ALA A 116 -6.51 0.28 -3.30
CA ALA A 116 -6.68 -0.68 -2.22
C ALA A 116 -6.22 -0.11 -0.87
N GLU A 117 -6.95 -0.43 0.19
CA GLU A 117 -6.72 0.02 1.56
C GLU A 117 -6.58 1.55 1.64
N SER A 118 -5.54 2.06 2.30
CA SER A 118 -5.18 3.48 2.36
C SER A 118 -4.64 3.98 1.00
N ARG A 119 -5.49 3.94 -0.03
CA ARG A 119 -5.28 4.51 -1.36
C ARG A 119 -4.06 4.00 -2.14
N ARG A 120 -3.66 2.74 -1.94
CA ARG A 120 -2.62 2.14 -2.79
C ARG A 120 -3.15 2.01 -4.21
N LEU A 121 -2.53 2.67 -5.18
CA LEU A 121 -2.97 2.58 -6.58
C LEU A 121 -2.64 1.18 -7.11
N VAL A 122 -3.65 0.43 -7.53
CA VAL A 122 -3.50 -0.95 -8.03
C VAL A 122 -3.90 -1.08 -9.51
N LEU A 123 -4.88 -0.29 -9.98
CA LEU A 123 -5.23 -0.19 -11.39
C LEU A 123 -5.55 1.27 -11.73
N GLU A 124 -5.07 1.72 -12.88
CA GLU A 124 -5.20 3.11 -13.35
C GLU A 124 -5.84 3.11 -14.73
N ASP A 125 -6.81 4.01 -14.95
CA ASP A 125 -7.36 4.34 -16.27
C ASP A 125 -7.84 3.14 -17.10
N VAL A 126 -8.47 2.16 -16.44
CA VAL A 126 -9.07 1.02 -17.13
C VAL A 126 -10.33 1.49 -17.86
N ARG A 127 -10.29 1.46 -19.20
CA ARG A 127 -11.40 1.87 -20.06
C ARG A 127 -11.96 0.70 -20.87
N THR A 128 -13.28 0.62 -20.97
CA THR A 128 -13.95 -0.32 -21.88
C THR A 128 -14.97 0.40 -22.77
N LYS A 129 -15.20 -0.15 -23.96
CA LYS A 129 -16.27 0.27 -24.87
C LYS A 129 -17.58 -0.44 -24.50
N PRO A 130 -18.76 0.09 -24.91
CA PRO A 130 -20.02 -0.64 -24.79
C PRO A 130 -19.89 -2.07 -25.34
N GLY A 131 -20.38 -3.07 -24.59
CA GLY A 131 -20.33 -4.47 -25.01
C GLY A 131 -19.02 -5.19 -24.68
N VAL A 132 -18.00 -4.47 -24.20
CA VAL A 132 -16.69 -5.03 -23.87
C VAL A 132 -16.52 -5.13 -22.36
N PHE A 133 -16.21 -6.33 -21.89
CA PHE A 133 -15.81 -6.61 -20.52
C PHE A 133 -14.33 -7.00 -20.49
N THR A 134 -13.62 -6.56 -19.46
CA THR A 134 -12.24 -6.95 -19.20
C THR A 134 -12.10 -7.43 -17.77
N THR A 135 -11.30 -8.47 -17.56
CA THR A 135 -10.85 -8.86 -16.22
C THR A 135 -9.44 -8.35 -16.00
N LYS A 136 -9.20 -7.69 -14.86
CA LYS A 136 -7.87 -7.22 -14.44
C LYS A 136 -7.52 -7.88 -13.12
N THR A 137 -6.28 -8.33 -12.99
CA THR A 137 -5.79 -9.00 -11.79
C THR A 137 -4.62 -8.24 -11.21
N PHE A 138 -4.61 -8.08 -9.88
CA PHE A 138 -3.55 -7.43 -9.12
C PHE A 138 -3.36 -8.12 -7.76
N MET A 139 -2.31 -7.72 -7.04
CA MET A 139 -2.01 -8.23 -5.70
C MET A 139 -2.34 -7.18 -4.65
N VAL A 140 -2.95 -7.62 -3.54
CA VAL A 140 -3.17 -6.79 -2.34
C VAL A 140 -2.57 -7.50 -1.14
N ASN A 141 -1.73 -6.81 -0.38
CA ASN A 141 -1.30 -7.30 0.93
C ASN A 141 -2.20 -6.67 2.01
N VAL A 142 -2.86 -7.51 2.81
CA VAL A 142 -3.61 -7.11 4.02
C VAL A 142 -2.69 -7.37 5.21
N LYS A 143 -2.55 -6.39 6.10
CA LYS A 143 -1.67 -6.48 7.28
C LYS A 143 -2.45 -6.12 8.54
N ASN A 144 -2.15 -6.80 9.63
CA ASN A 144 -2.63 -6.45 10.97
C ASN A 144 -1.48 -6.26 11.96
N ARG A 145 -1.82 -5.87 13.19
CA ARG A 145 -0.82 -5.52 14.22
C ARG A 145 -0.17 -6.71 14.89
N ASN A 146 -0.76 -7.90 14.78
CA ASN A 146 -0.36 -9.07 15.55
C ASN A 146 0.95 -9.64 15.00
N ILE A 147 1.89 -9.99 15.87
CA ILE A 147 3.15 -10.62 15.49
C ILE A 147 3.07 -12.07 15.96
N SER A 148 3.56 -13.02 15.17
CA SER A 148 3.49 -14.46 15.47
C SER A 148 4.14 -14.85 16.81
N THR A 149 4.99 -13.99 17.37
CA THR A 149 5.60 -14.11 18.70
C THR A 149 4.64 -13.79 19.86
N GLY A 150 3.40 -13.39 19.58
CA GLY A 150 2.41 -12.92 20.58
C GLY A 150 2.52 -11.43 20.90
N SER A 151 3.44 -10.72 20.26
CA SER A 151 3.61 -9.27 20.39
C SER A 151 2.70 -8.50 19.43
N ILE A 152 2.58 -7.18 19.61
CA ILE A 152 1.84 -6.30 18.69
C ILE A 152 2.69 -5.12 18.22
N VAL A 153 2.48 -4.69 16.99
CA VAL A 153 3.02 -3.42 16.48
C VAL A 153 2.39 -2.26 17.26
N SER A 154 3.25 -1.37 17.76
CA SER A 154 2.81 -0.13 18.40
C SER A 154 2.48 0.90 17.33
N LEU A 155 1.22 1.35 17.31
CA LEU A 155 0.72 2.32 16.36
C LEU A 155 0.57 3.69 17.03
N LYS A 156 0.82 4.76 16.28
CA LYS A 156 0.46 6.13 16.67
C LYS A 156 -1.06 6.27 16.68
N PRO A 157 -1.63 7.20 17.48
CA PRO A 157 -3.07 7.43 17.50
C PRO A 157 -3.69 7.67 16.11
N ARG A 158 -3.00 8.39 15.23
CA ARG A 158 -3.46 8.68 13.86
C ARG A 158 -3.55 7.46 12.93
N GLU A 159 -2.92 6.36 13.30
CA GLU A 159 -2.90 5.14 12.50
C GLU A 159 -4.07 4.20 12.83
N LEU A 160 -4.69 4.36 14.00
CA LEU A 160 -5.73 3.44 14.49
C LEU A 160 -7.01 3.44 13.64
N ASN A 161 -7.20 4.49 12.83
CA ASN A 161 -8.37 4.68 11.97
C ASN A 161 -8.02 4.65 10.47
N LYS A 162 -6.79 4.22 10.13
CA LYS A 162 -6.42 3.99 8.73
C LYS A 162 -7.04 2.68 8.25
N LEU A 163 -7.18 2.54 6.93
CA LEU A 163 -7.54 1.28 6.28
C LEU A 163 -6.37 0.29 6.20
N ASP A 164 -5.24 0.65 6.81
CA ASP A 164 -4.13 -0.24 7.11
C ASP A 164 -4.23 -0.75 8.56
N TRP A 165 -3.65 -1.92 8.84
CA TRP A 165 -3.58 -2.51 10.19
C TRP A 165 -4.91 -3.05 10.75
N ASP A 166 -5.86 -3.39 9.89
CA ASP A 166 -7.12 -4.02 10.26
C ASP A 166 -7.22 -5.47 9.73
N ASP A 167 -8.41 -6.06 9.84
CA ASP A 167 -8.69 -7.46 9.46
C ASP A 167 -9.65 -7.53 8.25
N LYS A 168 -9.52 -6.60 7.29
CA LYS A 168 -10.28 -6.62 6.03
C LYS A 168 -9.45 -6.14 4.85
N LEU A 169 -9.89 -6.55 3.67
CA LEU A 169 -9.45 -6.01 2.38
C LEU A 169 -10.48 -4.98 1.93
N THR A 170 -10.02 -3.78 1.60
CA THR A 170 -10.87 -2.67 1.12
C THR A 170 -10.45 -2.24 -0.28
N LEU A 171 -11.39 -2.17 -1.22
CA LEU A 171 -11.18 -1.61 -2.55
C LEU A 171 -11.99 -0.34 -2.72
N GLU A 172 -11.36 0.71 -3.24
CA GLU A 172 -11.98 1.95 -3.71
C GLU A 172 -12.06 1.90 -5.24
N PHE A 173 -13.24 2.18 -5.79
CA PHE A 173 -13.52 2.26 -7.22
C PHE A 173 -13.91 3.69 -7.57
N ASP A 174 -13.18 4.29 -8.50
CA ASP A 174 -13.34 5.69 -8.90
C ASP A 174 -13.92 5.85 -10.32
N HIS A 175 -14.19 7.10 -10.73
CA HIS A 175 -14.73 7.47 -12.04
C HIS A 175 -16.13 6.86 -12.33
N GLN A 176 -16.42 6.49 -13.57
CA GLN A 176 -17.70 5.90 -14.00
C GLN A 176 -17.60 4.37 -14.03
N THR A 177 -17.36 3.77 -12.88
CA THR A 177 -17.12 2.32 -12.76
C THR A 177 -18.39 1.50 -12.92
N ALA A 178 -18.31 0.45 -13.73
CA ALA A 178 -19.26 -0.65 -13.78
C ALA A 178 -18.54 -1.96 -13.46
N LEU A 179 -18.96 -2.57 -12.34
CA LEU A 179 -18.33 -3.75 -11.74
C LEU A 179 -19.28 -4.93 -11.84
N ALA A 180 -18.85 -6.00 -12.51
CA ALA A 180 -19.62 -7.22 -12.67
C ALA A 180 -19.19 -8.32 -11.71
N ALA A 181 -17.89 -8.44 -11.43
CA ALA A 181 -17.39 -9.50 -10.54
C ALA A 181 -16.11 -9.13 -9.81
N ILE A 182 -15.91 -9.75 -8.64
CA ILE A 182 -14.64 -9.79 -7.93
C ILE A 182 -14.33 -11.24 -7.51
N GLU A 183 -13.13 -11.71 -7.80
CA GLU A 183 -12.56 -12.94 -7.23
C GLU A 183 -11.38 -12.59 -6.32
N ILE A 184 -11.41 -13.05 -5.08
CA ILE A 184 -10.37 -12.85 -4.07
C ILE A 184 -9.86 -14.23 -3.65
N THR A 185 -8.55 -14.44 -3.72
CA THR A 185 -7.92 -15.70 -3.32
C THR A 185 -6.68 -15.40 -2.50
N LYS A 186 -6.58 -15.98 -1.30
CA LYS A 186 -5.35 -15.89 -0.51
C LYS A 186 -4.26 -16.70 -1.19
N VAL A 187 -3.05 -16.13 -1.29
CA VAL A 187 -1.91 -16.76 -1.95
C VAL A 187 -0.65 -16.61 -1.10
N GLU A 188 0.23 -17.60 -1.16
CA GLU A 188 1.43 -17.70 -0.31
C GLU A 188 2.74 -17.85 -1.13
N ASP A 189 2.62 -18.14 -2.43
CA ASP A 189 3.73 -18.43 -3.35
C ASP A 189 4.28 -17.18 -4.06
N GLN A 190 3.68 -16.01 -3.82
CA GLN A 190 4.06 -14.75 -4.48
C GLN A 190 5.19 -14.03 -3.73
N ILE A 191 6.00 -13.27 -4.45
CA ILE A 191 7.06 -12.44 -3.82
C ILE A 191 6.41 -11.28 -3.08
N THR A 192 6.81 -11.03 -1.84
CA THR A 192 6.43 -9.82 -1.11
C THR A 192 7.57 -8.81 -1.14
N ILE A 193 7.27 -7.57 -1.51
CA ILE A 193 8.17 -6.42 -1.30
C ILE A 193 7.66 -5.70 -0.06
N PHE A 194 8.43 -5.77 1.03
CA PHE A 194 8.19 -4.99 2.24
C PHE A 194 8.81 -3.60 2.07
N LEU A 195 8.04 -2.56 2.39
CA LEU A 195 8.54 -1.19 2.44
C LEU A 195 8.71 -0.77 3.88
N ALA A 196 9.93 -0.40 4.27
CA ALA A 196 10.23 0.21 5.55
C ALA A 196 10.70 1.64 5.31
N GLY A 197 9.96 2.62 5.84
CA GLY A 197 10.31 4.03 5.68
C GLY A 197 9.44 4.98 6.48
N ASN A 198 9.43 6.24 6.02
CA ASN A 198 8.77 7.36 6.70
C ASN A 198 7.61 7.96 5.87
N SER A 199 7.33 9.27 6.00
CA SER A 199 6.23 9.95 5.30
C SER A 199 6.36 9.99 3.78
N THR A 200 7.58 9.86 3.25
CA THR A 200 7.84 9.77 1.80
C THR A 200 7.47 8.41 1.21
N VAL A 201 7.23 7.40 2.06
CA VAL A 201 6.97 5.99 1.68
C VAL A 201 5.58 5.50 2.11
N VAL A 202 5.07 5.97 3.25
CA VAL A 202 3.81 5.48 3.89
C VAL A 202 2.56 5.65 3.03
N ASN A 203 1.61 4.73 3.12
CA ASN A 203 0.27 4.97 2.59
C ASN A 203 -0.39 6.18 3.28
N GLN A 204 -0.67 7.24 2.54
CA GLN A 204 -1.40 8.40 3.05
C GLN A 204 -2.90 8.16 2.85
N GLU A 205 -3.65 8.23 3.94
CA GLU A 205 -5.08 7.90 3.97
C GLU A 205 -5.94 8.95 3.27
N ASP A 206 -5.60 10.22 3.43
CA ASP A 206 -6.47 11.34 3.07
C ASP A 206 -5.78 12.28 2.06
N GLU A 207 -6.55 12.83 1.11
CA GLU A 207 -6.07 13.85 0.16
C GLU A 207 -5.63 15.14 0.88
N PRO A 208 -4.68 15.92 0.32
CA PRO A 208 -3.90 15.67 -0.91
C PRO A 208 -2.62 14.86 -0.69
N TRP A 209 -2.40 14.30 0.51
CA TRP A 209 -1.10 13.73 0.85
C TRP A 209 -0.89 12.41 0.13
N ALA A 210 0.33 12.19 -0.37
CA ALA A 210 0.71 10.98 -1.06
C ALA A 210 2.20 10.64 -0.87
N SER A 211 2.55 9.39 -1.17
CA SER A 211 3.90 8.86 -1.09
C SER A 211 4.19 7.88 -2.22
N TRP A 212 5.46 7.63 -2.54
CA TRP A 212 5.78 6.71 -3.63
C TRP A 212 5.40 5.25 -3.30
N GLY A 213 5.47 4.86 -2.03
CA GLY A 213 5.15 3.49 -1.60
C GLY A 213 3.67 3.16 -1.76
N GLN A 214 2.79 4.17 -1.78
CA GLN A 214 1.38 3.98 -2.09
C GLN A 214 1.11 3.84 -3.61
N MET A 215 1.98 4.39 -4.46
CA MET A 215 1.81 4.36 -5.92
C MET A 215 2.48 3.15 -6.58
N ILE A 216 3.54 2.60 -5.98
CA ILE A 216 4.32 1.52 -6.57
C ILE A 216 3.54 0.23 -6.93
N PRO A 217 2.43 -0.17 -6.25
CA PRO A 217 1.72 -1.40 -6.62
C PRO A 217 1.19 -1.42 -8.06
N ARG A 218 0.83 -0.25 -8.62
CA ARG A 218 0.37 -0.06 -10.01
C ARG A 218 1.33 -0.60 -11.06
N PHE A 219 2.62 -0.64 -10.74
CA PHE A 219 3.66 -1.00 -11.70
C PHE A 219 4.00 -2.48 -11.69
N PHE A 220 3.29 -3.31 -10.92
CA PHE A 220 3.52 -4.76 -10.85
C PHE A 220 2.35 -5.59 -11.38
N LYS A 221 2.68 -6.58 -12.22
CA LYS A 221 1.82 -7.69 -12.60
C LYS A 221 1.54 -8.60 -11.39
N PRO A 222 0.48 -9.43 -11.44
CA PRO A 222 0.28 -10.49 -10.46
C PRO A 222 1.55 -11.34 -10.29
N GLY A 223 1.99 -11.49 -9.05
CA GLY A 223 3.23 -12.19 -8.71
C GLY A 223 4.08 -11.50 -7.65
N VAL A 224 3.85 -10.19 -7.49
CA VAL A 224 4.48 -9.35 -6.48
C VAL A 224 3.40 -8.64 -5.67
N ALA A 225 3.43 -8.78 -4.34
CA ALA A 225 2.60 -8.01 -3.43
C ALA A 225 3.44 -6.95 -2.71
N ILE A 226 2.91 -5.75 -2.53
CA ILE A 226 3.57 -4.65 -1.81
C ILE A 226 3.00 -4.55 -0.40
N ALA A 227 3.82 -4.87 0.61
CA ALA A 227 3.49 -4.74 2.02
C ALA A 227 4.14 -3.46 2.57
N ASN A 228 3.38 -2.37 2.66
CA ASN A 228 3.90 -1.09 3.12
C ASN A 228 3.84 -0.99 4.66
N HIS A 229 5.00 -1.03 5.32
CA HIS A 229 5.15 -0.92 6.78
C HIS A 229 5.72 0.44 7.22
N ALA A 230 5.93 1.37 6.29
CA ALA A 230 6.35 2.73 6.60
C ALA A 230 5.28 3.47 7.43
N GLU A 231 5.71 4.51 8.15
CA GLU A 231 4.79 5.47 8.78
C GLU A 231 5.43 6.85 8.87
N SER A 232 4.60 7.89 8.70
CA SER A 232 4.98 9.28 8.86
C SER A 232 5.77 9.51 10.16
N GLY A 233 6.88 10.25 10.08
CA GLY A 233 7.71 10.59 11.24
C GLY A 233 8.62 9.47 11.78
N LEU A 234 8.59 8.26 11.22
CA LEU A 234 9.51 7.20 11.67
C LEU A 234 10.97 7.51 11.30
N THR A 235 11.84 7.01 12.17
CA THR A 235 13.28 6.82 11.99
C THR A 235 13.55 5.31 11.95
N LEU A 236 14.76 4.88 11.58
CA LEU A 236 15.14 3.47 11.72
C LEU A 236 14.96 2.98 13.16
N GLY A 237 15.32 3.84 14.13
CA GLY A 237 15.24 3.53 15.56
C GLY A 237 13.81 3.36 16.04
N SER A 238 12.91 4.29 15.70
CA SER A 238 11.50 4.20 16.10
C SER A 238 10.74 3.11 15.34
N SER A 239 11.16 2.74 14.13
CA SER A 239 10.63 1.57 13.41
C SER A 239 10.96 0.25 14.14
N ILE A 240 12.20 0.12 14.65
CA ILE A 240 12.58 -1.02 15.51
C ILE A 240 11.80 -0.97 16.83
N ALA A 241 11.78 0.17 17.53
CA ALA A 241 11.15 0.31 18.83
C ALA A 241 9.63 0.05 18.80
N SER A 242 8.96 0.40 17.69
CA SER A 242 7.54 0.13 17.45
C SER A 242 7.25 -1.29 16.92
N ARG A 243 8.29 -2.14 16.80
CA ARG A 243 8.22 -3.54 16.37
C ARG A 243 7.78 -3.74 14.92
N ARG A 244 7.96 -2.73 14.06
CA ARG A 244 7.64 -2.85 12.63
C ARG A 244 8.60 -3.77 11.90
N LEU A 245 9.89 -3.67 12.21
CA LEU A 245 10.89 -4.61 11.69
C LEU A 245 10.58 -6.04 12.17
N GLU A 246 10.27 -6.23 13.46
CA GLU A 246 9.86 -7.55 13.99
C GLU A 246 8.64 -8.11 13.24
N LYS A 247 7.63 -7.27 12.99
CA LYS A 247 6.46 -7.65 12.20
C LYS A 247 6.85 -8.14 10.81
N VAL A 248 7.64 -7.37 10.06
CA VAL A 248 8.13 -7.78 8.71
C VAL A 248 8.86 -9.12 8.79
N LEU A 249 9.80 -9.27 9.74
CA LEU A 249 10.58 -10.50 9.92
C LEU A 249 9.74 -11.72 10.31
N SER A 250 8.57 -11.51 10.91
CA SER A 250 7.65 -12.56 11.34
C SER A 250 6.84 -13.18 10.19
N ILE A 251 6.69 -12.45 9.08
CA ILE A 251 5.89 -12.85 7.91
C ILE A 251 6.70 -12.97 6.61
N ALA A 252 7.94 -12.48 6.59
CA ALA A 252 8.84 -12.60 5.44
C ALA A 252 9.28 -14.05 5.20
N LYS A 253 9.38 -14.42 3.93
CA LYS A 253 9.87 -15.72 3.46
C LYS A 253 11.11 -15.55 2.54
N PRO A 254 11.90 -16.62 2.34
CA PRO A 254 13.04 -16.57 1.43
C PRO A 254 12.64 -16.06 0.04
N GLY A 255 13.45 -15.15 -0.52
CA GLY A 255 13.20 -14.52 -1.83
C GLY A 255 12.31 -13.27 -1.80
N ASP A 256 11.69 -12.93 -0.66
CA ASP A 256 11.04 -11.64 -0.47
C ASP A 256 12.07 -10.49 -0.45
N TYR A 257 11.62 -9.26 -0.69
CA TYR A 257 12.44 -8.06 -0.68
C TYR A 257 12.10 -7.15 0.48
N LEU A 258 13.10 -6.43 1.00
CA LEU A 258 12.90 -5.34 1.97
C LEU A 258 13.54 -4.07 1.44
N PHE A 259 12.72 -3.09 1.07
CA PHE A 259 13.16 -1.78 0.62
C PHE A 259 13.22 -0.86 1.85
N ILE A 260 14.41 -0.32 2.12
CA ILE A 260 14.69 0.44 3.33
C ILE A 260 14.99 1.88 2.93
N GLU A 261 14.06 2.81 3.22
CA GLU A 261 14.24 4.25 2.99
C GLU A 261 14.03 5.08 4.26
N PHE A 262 15.13 5.60 4.80
CA PHE A 262 15.14 6.46 5.98
C PHE A 262 16.19 7.57 5.84
N GLY A 263 16.16 8.57 6.72
CA GLY A 263 17.09 9.71 6.70
C GLY A 263 16.42 11.04 7.06
N HIS A 264 15.20 11.28 6.54
CA HIS A 264 14.45 12.53 6.75
C HIS A 264 14.24 12.89 8.22
N ASN A 265 13.92 11.90 9.05
CA ASN A 265 13.70 12.08 10.48
C ASN A 265 14.94 11.71 11.29
N ASP A 266 15.74 10.75 10.82
CA ASP A 266 16.98 10.32 11.49
C ASP A 266 17.98 11.47 11.63
N GLN A 267 18.00 12.44 10.70
CA GLN A 267 18.82 13.66 10.83
C GLN A 267 18.48 14.55 12.02
N LYS A 268 17.29 14.35 12.60
CA LYS A 268 16.78 15.12 13.72
C LYS A 268 17.10 14.44 15.05
N ASP A 269 17.52 13.18 15.06
CA ASP A 269 17.94 12.48 16.28
C ASP A 269 19.08 13.29 16.95
N LYS A 270 18.89 13.62 18.22
CA LYS A 270 19.85 14.35 19.06
C LYS A 270 20.17 13.50 20.28
N GLY A 271 21.35 12.89 20.28
CA GLY A 271 21.80 12.02 21.35
C GLY A 271 23.26 11.63 21.20
N ALA A 272 23.84 11.11 22.28
CA ALA A 272 25.18 10.55 22.22
C ALA A 272 25.19 9.33 21.30
N GLY A 273 25.97 9.40 20.22
CA GLY A 273 26.04 8.33 19.21
C GLY A 273 25.10 8.51 18.01
N ASP A 274 24.23 9.53 18.01
CA ASP A 274 23.40 9.81 16.84
C ASP A 274 24.17 10.47 15.70
N GLY A 275 23.84 10.09 14.47
CA GLY A 275 24.43 10.64 13.25
C GLY A 275 24.44 9.67 12.08
N ALA A 276 24.64 10.21 10.88
CA ALA A 276 24.61 9.47 9.62
C ALA A 276 25.58 8.27 9.59
N TYR A 277 26.84 8.50 9.95
CA TYR A 277 27.89 7.46 9.97
C TYR A 277 27.98 6.69 11.31
N LYS A 278 26.97 6.83 12.17
CA LYS A 278 26.89 6.16 13.49
C LYS A 278 25.57 5.40 13.62
N SER A 279 24.66 5.83 14.50
CA SER A 279 23.41 5.12 14.78
C SER A 279 22.56 4.85 13.53
N TYR A 280 22.53 5.75 12.55
CA TYR A 280 21.84 5.51 11.28
C TYR A 280 22.45 4.34 10.49
N THR A 281 23.78 4.34 10.33
CA THR A 281 24.52 3.26 9.67
C THR A 281 24.35 1.93 10.40
N ASP A 282 24.49 1.92 11.73
CA ASP A 282 24.35 0.71 12.54
C ASP A 282 22.95 0.11 12.41
N ARG A 283 21.91 0.95 12.47
CA ARG A 283 20.52 0.49 12.33
C ARG A 283 20.22 0.02 10.90
N LEU A 284 20.73 0.66 9.85
CA LEU A 284 20.60 0.13 8.48
C LEU A 284 21.18 -1.28 8.37
N LYS A 285 22.38 -1.50 8.94
CA LYS A 285 23.01 -2.83 9.00
C LYS A 285 22.19 -3.83 9.79
N THR A 286 21.51 -3.41 10.86
CA THR A 286 20.54 -4.26 11.58
C THR A 286 19.40 -4.72 10.66
N PHE A 287 18.74 -3.81 9.92
CA PHE A 287 17.67 -4.19 9.00
C PHE A 287 18.16 -5.19 7.94
N ILE A 288 19.33 -4.92 7.35
CA ILE A 288 19.96 -5.79 6.33
C ILE A 288 20.25 -7.19 6.91
N SER A 289 20.95 -7.24 8.03
CA SER A 289 21.38 -8.51 8.64
C SER A 289 20.21 -9.34 9.12
N GLU A 290 19.21 -8.74 9.77
CA GLU A 290 18.03 -9.47 10.24
C GLU A 290 17.17 -9.99 9.08
N PHE A 291 17.00 -9.20 8.02
CA PHE A 291 16.21 -9.66 6.85
C PHE A 291 16.93 -10.77 6.07
N ARG A 292 18.27 -10.71 5.97
CA ARG A 292 19.08 -11.80 5.40
C ARG A 292 18.93 -13.11 6.15
N LYS A 293 18.79 -13.09 7.49
CA LYS A 293 18.52 -14.31 8.28
C LYS A 293 17.22 -15.01 7.90
N LYS A 294 16.27 -14.30 7.26
CA LYS A 294 15.03 -14.85 6.72
C LYS A 294 15.16 -15.34 5.28
N GLY A 295 16.36 -15.29 4.69
CA GLY A 295 16.59 -15.57 3.26
C GLY A 295 16.05 -14.49 2.33
N GLY A 296 15.70 -13.32 2.88
CA GLY A 296 15.20 -12.18 2.11
C GLY A 296 16.33 -11.34 1.48
N ILE A 297 15.94 -10.49 0.53
CA ILE A 297 16.82 -9.64 -0.26
C ILE A 297 16.62 -8.17 0.18
N PRO A 298 17.51 -7.61 1.03
CA PRO A 298 17.44 -6.21 1.39
C PRO A 298 17.92 -5.32 0.24
N VAL A 299 17.24 -4.19 0.06
CA VAL A 299 17.55 -3.14 -0.93
C VAL A 299 17.56 -1.81 -0.19
N ILE A 300 18.67 -1.08 -0.29
CA ILE A 300 18.70 0.30 0.24
C ILE A 300 18.12 1.24 -0.81
N VAL A 301 17.19 2.07 -0.36
CA VAL A 301 16.67 3.21 -1.12
C VAL A 301 17.10 4.45 -0.35
N THR A 302 17.91 5.33 -0.95
CA THR A 302 18.28 6.58 -0.28
C THR A 302 17.02 7.43 -0.09
N SER A 303 16.91 8.19 1.01
CA SER A 303 15.82 9.16 1.18
C SER A 303 15.73 10.14 0.00
N THR A 304 14.52 10.46 -0.45
CA THR A 304 14.27 11.48 -1.49
C THR A 304 14.95 12.82 -1.14
N SER A 305 15.32 13.61 -2.15
CA SER A 305 15.71 15.01 -1.92
C SER A 305 14.51 15.83 -1.44
N ARG A 306 14.74 16.90 -0.68
CA ARG A 306 13.69 17.89 -0.37
C ARG A 306 13.61 18.93 -1.49
N ARG A 307 12.45 19.57 -1.65
CA ARG A 307 12.32 20.73 -2.54
C ARG A 307 13.02 21.94 -1.91
N SER A 308 14.28 22.17 -2.29
CA SER A 308 15.09 23.30 -1.82
C SER A 308 16.08 23.68 -2.91
N PHE A 309 16.09 24.96 -3.31
CA PHE A 309 16.90 25.44 -4.43
C PHE A 309 17.90 26.49 -3.98
N ASP A 310 19.07 26.56 -4.64
CA ASP A 310 20.02 27.66 -4.48
C ASP A 310 19.67 28.87 -5.35
N ALA A 311 20.48 29.92 -5.24
CA ALA A 311 20.29 31.16 -6.00
C ALA A 311 20.41 30.96 -7.53
N ASN A 312 20.96 29.83 -7.99
CA ASN A 312 21.05 29.47 -9.40
C ASN A 312 19.89 28.56 -9.86
N GLY A 313 18.93 28.27 -8.97
CA GLY A 313 17.80 27.40 -9.26
C GLY A 313 18.13 25.90 -9.25
N LYS A 314 19.24 25.49 -8.62
CA LYS A 314 19.64 24.08 -8.50
C LYS A 314 19.25 23.50 -7.14
N THR A 315 18.81 22.25 -7.11
CA THR A 315 18.47 21.52 -5.88
C THR A 315 19.66 21.43 -4.93
N GLN A 316 19.44 21.76 -3.66
CA GLN A 316 20.43 21.70 -2.59
C GLN A 316 20.26 20.46 -1.71
N ASN A 317 21.36 19.91 -1.22
CA ASN A 317 21.33 18.85 -0.22
C ASN A 317 20.97 19.42 1.16
N THR A 318 19.76 19.13 1.63
CA THR A 318 19.29 19.49 2.98
C THR A 318 19.36 18.35 3.99
N LEU A 319 19.80 17.16 3.55
CA LEU A 319 19.84 15.93 4.35
C LEU A 319 21.24 15.62 4.90
N GLY A 320 22.20 16.53 4.70
CA GLY A 320 23.58 16.35 5.14
C GLY A 320 24.17 15.03 4.63
N ASP A 321 24.81 14.30 5.54
CA ASP A 321 25.53 13.05 5.24
C ASP A 321 24.65 11.80 5.10
N PHE A 322 23.34 11.89 5.36
CA PHE A 322 22.48 10.70 5.45
C PHE A 322 22.36 9.92 4.12
N PRO A 323 22.13 10.57 2.96
CA PRO A 323 22.15 9.87 1.68
C PRO A 323 23.51 9.20 1.39
N ASP A 324 24.63 9.86 1.72
CA ASP A 324 25.96 9.28 1.52
C ASP A 324 26.22 8.08 2.44
N ALA A 325 25.82 8.16 3.70
CA ALA A 325 25.90 7.04 4.63
C ALA A 325 25.11 5.83 4.12
N ALA A 326 23.90 6.03 3.56
CA ALA A 326 23.12 4.96 2.96
C ALA A 326 23.85 4.31 1.76
N ARG A 327 24.45 5.11 0.88
CA ARG A 327 25.28 4.60 -0.25
C ARG A 327 26.47 3.78 0.25
N LYS A 328 27.18 4.28 1.27
CA LYS A 328 28.32 3.58 1.88
C LYS A 328 27.91 2.26 2.53
N VAL A 329 26.77 2.22 3.23
CA VAL A 329 26.24 0.96 3.76
C VAL A 329 25.87 0.00 2.64
N ALA A 330 25.22 0.47 1.57
CA ALA A 330 24.86 -0.39 0.46
C ALA A 330 26.09 -1.07 -0.18
N ALA A 331 27.16 -0.29 -0.41
CA ALA A 331 28.42 -0.80 -0.90
C ALA A 331 29.11 -1.75 0.09
N ALA A 332 29.21 -1.37 1.37
CA ALA A 332 29.90 -2.16 2.39
C ALA A 332 29.20 -3.50 2.68
N GLU A 333 27.87 -3.50 2.68
CA GLU A 333 27.05 -4.70 2.91
C GLU A 333 26.77 -5.48 1.63
N ASN A 334 27.23 -4.98 0.46
CA ASN A 334 26.97 -5.55 -0.86
C ASN A 334 25.47 -5.83 -1.08
N VAL A 335 24.64 -4.80 -0.91
CA VAL A 335 23.20 -4.83 -1.21
C VAL A 335 22.89 -3.87 -2.36
N PRO A 336 21.85 -4.16 -3.17
CA PRO A 336 21.43 -3.23 -4.22
C PRO A 336 21.06 -1.85 -3.66
N LEU A 337 21.35 -0.83 -4.45
CA LEU A 337 21.09 0.58 -4.12
C LEU A 337 20.18 1.19 -5.18
N ILE A 338 19.05 1.73 -4.75
CA ILE A 338 18.25 2.68 -5.55
C ILE A 338 18.54 4.08 -5.01
N ASP A 339 19.34 4.85 -5.74
CA ASP A 339 19.74 6.21 -5.34
C ASP A 339 18.64 7.23 -5.67
N LEU A 340 17.51 7.08 -4.98
CA LEU A 340 16.34 7.91 -5.15
C LEU A 340 16.62 9.39 -4.83
N ASN A 341 17.61 9.68 -3.98
CA ASN A 341 18.03 11.04 -3.64
C ASN A 341 18.53 11.80 -4.88
N VAL A 342 19.41 11.16 -5.67
CA VAL A 342 19.91 11.71 -6.95
C VAL A 342 18.78 11.79 -7.96
N MET A 343 17.97 10.75 -8.09
CA MET A 343 16.88 10.70 -9.07
C MET A 343 15.85 11.81 -8.82
N THR A 344 15.43 12.04 -7.57
CA THR A 344 14.48 13.13 -7.29
C THR A 344 15.13 14.51 -7.36
N ALA A 345 16.43 14.66 -7.09
CA ALA A 345 17.12 15.94 -7.35
C ALA A 345 17.08 16.29 -8.85
N GLN A 346 17.35 15.32 -9.72
CA GLN A 346 17.21 15.48 -11.18
C GLN A 346 15.78 15.83 -11.58
N LEU A 347 14.78 15.16 -10.97
CA LEU A 347 13.36 15.47 -11.16
C LEU A 347 13.04 16.92 -10.84
N TYR A 348 13.48 17.41 -9.68
CA TYR A 348 13.19 18.77 -9.25
C TYR A 348 13.98 19.82 -10.03
N ASP A 349 15.23 19.54 -10.41
CA ASP A 349 16.02 20.39 -11.29
C ASP A 349 15.37 20.52 -12.68
N ALA A 350 14.82 19.43 -13.22
CA ALA A 350 14.12 19.44 -14.51
C ALA A 350 12.80 20.21 -14.48
N LEU A 351 12.05 20.13 -13.39
CA LEU A 351 10.85 20.94 -13.20
C LEU A 351 11.20 22.41 -12.91
N GLY A 352 12.35 22.65 -12.28
CA GLY A 352 12.72 23.96 -11.74
C GLY A 352 11.94 24.34 -10.49
N GLU A 353 12.30 25.47 -9.88
CA GLU A 353 11.74 25.88 -8.59
C GLU A 353 10.22 26.01 -8.64
N GLU A 354 9.65 26.78 -9.56
CA GLU A 354 8.21 27.04 -9.57
C GLU A 354 7.38 25.81 -9.96
N ASN A 355 7.70 25.12 -11.06
CA ASN A 355 6.89 23.97 -11.48
C ASN A 355 7.05 22.78 -10.55
N SER A 356 8.18 22.64 -9.84
CA SER A 356 8.34 21.54 -8.87
C SER A 356 7.30 21.60 -7.76
N LYS A 357 6.70 22.77 -7.45
CA LYS A 357 5.55 22.86 -6.51
C LYS A 357 4.40 21.92 -6.88
N LYS A 358 4.22 21.60 -8.17
CA LYS A 358 3.19 20.66 -8.65
C LYS A 358 3.40 19.22 -8.20
N ALA A 359 4.61 18.84 -7.79
CA ALA A 359 4.93 17.53 -7.21
C ALA A 359 4.77 17.47 -5.68
N PHE A 360 4.42 18.58 -5.05
CA PHE A 360 4.31 18.69 -3.60
C PHE A 360 2.93 19.22 -3.20
N VAL A 361 2.64 19.17 -1.90
CA VAL A 361 1.40 19.74 -1.35
C VAL A 361 1.52 21.27 -1.27
N HIS A 362 1.35 21.90 -2.43
CA HIS A 362 1.21 23.34 -2.63
C HIS A 362 -0.16 23.63 -3.24
N TYR A 363 -1.09 24.11 -2.42
CA TYR A 363 -2.47 24.36 -2.81
C TYR A 363 -2.96 25.71 -2.28
N PRO A 364 -3.61 26.54 -3.12
CA PRO A 364 -4.30 27.74 -2.65
C PRO A 364 -5.31 27.43 -1.54
N ALA A 365 -5.68 28.43 -0.74
CA ALA A 365 -6.78 28.30 0.21
C ALA A 365 -8.06 27.81 -0.49
N ASN A 366 -8.85 26.99 0.20
CA ASN A 366 -10.10 26.40 -0.28
C ASN A 366 -9.96 25.43 -1.46
N SER A 367 -8.78 24.84 -1.67
CA SER A 367 -8.62 23.73 -2.63
C SER A 367 -9.24 22.44 -2.08
N TYR A 368 -9.23 22.26 -0.76
CA TYR A 368 -9.86 21.14 -0.05
C TYR A 368 -10.88 21.63 0.99
N PRO A 369 -11.91 20.83 1.33
CA PRO A 369 -12.85 21.16 2.40
C PRO A 369 -12.15 21.52 3.72
N GLY A 370 -12.59 22.61 4.37
CA GLY A 370 -12.06 23.06 5.66
C GLY A 370 -10.64 23.66 5.61
N GLN A 371 -10.10 23.95 4.41
CA GLN A 371 -8.74 24.45 4.21
C GLN A 371 -8.71 25.98 4.00
N ASP A 372 -8.91 26.76 5.07
CA ASP A 372 -9.02 28.24 4.96
C ASP A 372 -7.68 28.96 4.64
N LYS A 373 -6.56 28.24 4.72
CA LYS A 373 -5.20 28.77 4.47
C LYS A 373 -4.50 27.95 3.41
N ALA A 374 -3.68 28.59 2.58
CA ALA A 374 -2.86 27.89 1.60
C ALA A 374 -1.98 26.81 2.25
N LEU A 375 -1.86 25.66 1.59
CA LEU A 375 -0.87 24.64 1.91
C LEU A 375 0.40 24.92 1.10
N ALA A 376 1.56 24.85 1.74
CA ALA A 376 2.86 25.09 1.11
C ALA A 376 3.93 24.20 1.76
N ASP A 377 3.91 22.91 1.45
CA ASP A 377 4.83 21.91 1.99
C ASP A 377 5.92 21.54 0.98
N ASN A 378 7.20 21.58 1.38
CA ASN A 378 8.35 21.26 0.52
C ASN A 378 8.94 19.86 0.75
N THR A 379 8.22 18.99 1.44
CA THR A 379 8.68 17.64 1.84
C THR A 379 7.67 16.57 1.44
N HIS A 380 6.38 16.81 1.65
CA HIS A 380 5.34 15.83 1.39
C HIS A 380 4.76 16.02 -0.01
N PHE A 381 4.57 14.90 -0.70
CA PHE A 381 4.13 14.86 -2.08
C PHE A 381 2.60 14.89 -2.18
N ASN A 382 2.13 15.37 -3.31
CA ASN A 382 0.77 15.08 -3.78
C ASN A 382 0.78 13.84 -4.69
N PRO A 383 -0.37 13.36 -5.20
CA PRO A 383 -0.41 12.14 -6.00
C PRO A 383 0.49 12.15 -7.23
N TYR A 384 0.63 13.30 -7.92
CA TYR A 384 1.53 13.43 -9.06
C TYR A 384 2.99 13.20 -8.65
N GLY A 385 3.49 13.93 -7.65
CA GLY A 385 4.89 13.77 -7.21
C GLY A 385 5.18 12.37 -6.67
N ALA A 386 4.24 11.79 -5.94
CA ALA A 386 4.32 10.41 -5.46
C ALA A 386 4.42 9.40 -6.62
N TYR A 387 3.66 9.60 -7.70
CA TYR A 387 3.69 8.75 -8.89
C TYR A 387 5.03 8.87 -9.64
N GLU A 388 5.52 10.10 -9.88
CA GLU A 388 6.85 10.32 -10.50
C GLU A 388 7.97 9.63 -9.72
N ILE A 389 7.94 9.73 -8.39
CA ILE A 389 8.97 9.12 -7.53
C ILE A 389 8.84 7.60 -7.52
N ALA A 390 7.63 7.05 -7.58
CA ALA A 390 7.45 5.60 -7.74
C ALA A 390 8.02 5.10 -9.07
N LYS A 391 7.91 5.87 -10.17
CA LYS A 391 8.58 5.56 -11.44
C LYS A 391 10.11 5.60 -11.32
N CYS A 392 10.69 6.54 -10.55
CA CYS A 392 12.12 6.51 -10.22
C CYS A 392 12.52 5.20 -9.53
N VAL A 393 11.69 4.70 -8.58
CA VAL A 393 11.96 3.44 -7.89
C VAL A 393 11.90 2.26 -8.87
N VAL A 394 10.88 2.18 -9.73
CA VAL A 394 10.77 1.12 -10.75
C VAL A 394 11.97 1.14 -11.71
N MET A 395 12.38 2.32 -12.18
CA MET A 395 13.61 2.49 -12.97
C MET A 395 14.86 1.99 -12.21
N GLY A 396 14.93 2.25 -10.90
CA GLY A 396 15.99 1.73 -10.04
C GLY A 396 15.99 0.20 -9.92
N ILE A 397 14.80 -0.42 -9.85
CA ILE A 397 14.64 -1.88 -9.84
C ILE A 397 15.19 -2.51 -11.12
N GLU A 398 14.91 -1.93 -12.28
CA GLU A 398 15.43 -2.37 -13.58
C GLU A 398 16.95 -2.16 -13.67
N ALA A 399 17.44 -0.98 -13.29
CA ALA A 399 18.87 -0.65 -13.35
C ALA A 399 19.73 -1.57 -12.46
N GLN A 400 19.21 -1.92 -11.27
CA GLN A 400 19.86 -2.87 -10.35
C GLN A 400 19.64 -4.34 -10.77
N LYS A 401 18.90 -4.60 -11.86
CA LYS A 401 18.59 -5.95 -12.38
C LYS A 401 17.99 -6.87 -11.31
N LEU A 402 17.14 -6.32 -10.44
CA LEU A 402 16.49 -7.12 -9.40
C LEU A 402 15.56 -8.14 -10.05
N GLY A 403 15.48 -9.36 -9.50
CA GLY A 403 14.69 -10.45 -10.08
C GLY A 403 13.19 -10.16 -10.16
N ILE A 404 12.71 -9.18 -9.40
CA ILE A 404 11.33 -8.66 -9.44
C ILE A 404 11.03 -7.80 -10.68
N SER A 405 12.03 -7.31 -11.42
CA SER A 405 11.84 -6.53 -12.66
C SER A 405 11.00 -7.26 -13.72
N LYS A 406 11.05 -8.60 -13.75
CA LYS A 406 10.22 -9.42 -14.66
C LYS A 406 8.71 -9.32 -14.41
N PHE A 407 8.32 -8.79 -13.25
CA PHE A 407 6.92 -8.55 -12.89
C PHE A 407 6.49 -7.10 -13.15
N ILE A 408 7.36 -6.23 -13.67
CA ILE A 408 6.93 -4.89 -14.08
C ILE A 408 5.89 -5.02 -15.20
N VAL A 409 4.83 -4.22 -15.11
CA VAL A 409 3.74 -4.17 -16.09
C VAL A 409 4.25 -3.83 -17.50
N ASP A 410 3.63 -4.42 -18.52
CA ASP A 410 4.03 -4.22 -19.92
C ASP A 410 3.78 -2.79 -20.42
N ASP A 411 2.89 -2.07 -19.75
CA ASP A 411 2.52 -0.69 -20.06
C ASP A 411 3.34 0.35 -19.27
N PHE A 412 4.41 -0.07 -18.57
CA PHE A 412 5.31 0.87 -17.90
C PHE A 412 6.06 1.71 -18.96
N PRO A 413 5.84 3.04 -19.03
CA PRO A 413 6.52 3.87 -20.01
C PRO A 413 8.00 3.99 -19.64
N ALA A 414 8.86 4.12 -20.66
CA ALA A 414 10.25 4.49 -20.43
C ALA A 414 10.29 5.84 -19.70
N PHE A 415 10.83 5.85 -18.49
CA PHE A 415 10.82 7.02 -17.61
C PHE A 415 12.22 7.62 -17.47
N ASN A 416 12.30 8.95 -17.43
CA ASN A 416 13.54 9.67 -17.19
C ASN A 416 13.25 10.81 -16.19
N PRO A 417 13.86 10.82 -14.99
CA PRO A 417 13.65 11.90 -14.03
C PRO A 417 14.01 13.29 -14.56
N SER A 418 14.92 13.39 -15.54
CA SER A 418 15.25 14.68 -16.17
C SER A 418 14.22 15.15 -17.22
N LYS A 419 13.18 14.34 -17.47
CA LYS A 419 12.05 14.62 -18.36
C LYS A 419 10.77 14.04 -17.73
N PRO A 420 10.32 14.60 -16.58
CA PRO A 420 9.12 14.13 -15.90
C PRO A 420 7.89 14.25 -16.78
N ASP A 421 6.83 13.52 -16.43
CA ASP A 421 5.55 13.64 -17.12
C ASP A 421 4.99 15.06 -16.96
N ASP A 422 4.14 15.49 -17.89
CA ASP A 422 3.51 16.81 -17.76
C ASP A 422 2.47 16.79 -16.61
N PRO A 423 2.65 17.59 -15.53
CA PRO A 423 1.71 17.65 -14.42
C PRO A 423 0.31 18.14 -14.84
N MET A 424 0.16 18.80 -15.99
CA MET A 424 -1.14 19.24 -16.50
C MET A 424 -1.92 18.10 -17.15
N MET A 425 -1.20 17.10 -17.67
CA MET A 425 -1.78 15.90 -18.27
C MET A 425 -2.11 14.84 -17.22
N TRP A 426 -1.42 14.86 -16.07
CA TRP A 426 -1.72 13.99 -14.94
C TRP A 426 -3.18 14.12 -14.49
N LYS A 427 -3.83 12.98 -14.29
CA LYS A 427 -5.19 12.88 -13.74
C LYS A 427 -5.15 11.92 -12.56
N TRP A 428 -5.73 12.37 -11.46
CA TRP A 428 -5.92 11.57 -10.26
C TRP A 428 -7.38 11.72 -9.83
N PRO A 429 -8.17 10.64 -9.77
CA PRO A 429 -9.46 10.70 -9.11
C PRO A 429 -9.24 10.87 -7.62
N GLU A 430 -9.66 12.00 -7.06
CA GLU A 430 -9.53 12.24 -5.63
C GLU A 430 -10.42 11.27 -4.84
N SER A 431 -9.85 10.68 -3.80
CA SER A 431 -10.62 9.90 -2.84
C SER A 431 -11.57 10.82 -2.05
N PRO A 432 -12.77 10.37 -1.64
CA PRO A 432 -13.71 11.17 -0.84
C PRO A 432 -13.13 11.76 0.45
N ARG A 433 -12.15 11.08 1.06
CA ARG A 433 -11.51 11.52 2.30
C ARG A 433 -10.36 12.49 2.03
N ASN A 434 -10.34 13.60 2.76
CA ASN A 434 -9.30 14.61 2.71
C ASN A 434 -8.94 15.10 4.12
N SER A 435 -7.75 15.67 4.26
CA SER A 435 -7.23 16.18 5.52
C SER A 435 -6.29 17.34 5.30
N ILE A 436 -6.51 18.42 6.05
CA ILE A 436 -5.59 19.56 6.13
C ILE A 436 -4.40 19.29 7.07
N VAL A 437 -4.42 18.16 7.79
CA VAL A 437 -3.39 17.82 8.77
C VAL A 437 -2.15 17.31 8.06
N LYS A 438 -1.08 18.09 8.17
CA LYS A 438 0.24 17.74 7.63
C LYS A 438 0.74 16.41 8.24
N PRO A 439 1.28 15.49 7.42
CA PRO A 439 1.94 14.28 7.90
C PRO A 439 3.16 14.60 8.78
N ASP A 440 3.43 13.76 9.77
CA ASP A 440 4.68 13.84 10.54
C ASP A 440 5.85 13.59 9.59
N GLY A 441 6.90 14.41 9.59
CA GLY A 441 8.02 14.15 8.66
C GLY A 441 8.94 15.30 8.34
N ASN A 442 8.63 16.52 8.76
CA ASN A 442 9.54 17.66 8.71
C ASN A 442 9.39 18.52 9.95
#